data_AF-A0A0F4LQD0-F1
#
_entry.id   AF-A0A0F4LQD0-F1
#
_cell.length_a   1.000
_cell.length_b   1.000
_cell.length_c   1.000
_cell.angle_alpha   90.00
_cell.angle_beta   90.00
_cell.angle_gamma   90.00
#
_symmetry.space_group_name_H-M   'P 1'
#
loop_
_entity.id
_entity.type
_entity.pdbx_description
1 polymer ?
#
loop_
_entity_poly.entity_id
_entity_poly.type
_entity_poly.pdbx_seq_one_letter_code
_entity_poly.pdbx_strand_id
1 'polypeptide(L)'
;MAYSLLGSCKFFIISGNTDKKVRLMDNKAIVTKFYQEVFQAGDLSHLDTYMRDDYLQHNPTVKDGKKGFREFITGFLKMQPTIEIINLSADHNMVYVFFKCTLANGHVNKVCIAYKLVN
;
A
#
# COMPACT_ATOMS: atom_id res chain seq x y z
N MET A 1 -19.70 7.96 -15.05
CA MET A 1 -19.65 7.48 -13.65
C MET A 1 -18.18 7.35 -13.25
N ALA A 2 -17.70 8.23 -12.37
CA ALA A 2 -16.32 8.24 -11.92
C ALA A 2 -16.14 7.17 -10.84
N TYR A 3 -15.48 6.06 -11.19
CA TYR A 3 -15.06 5.07 -10.21
C TYR A 3 -13.92 5.66 -9.37
N SER A 4 -14.27 6.33 -8.27
CA SER A 4 -13.35 6.65 -7.18
C SER A 4 -13.05 5.37 -6.40
N LEU A 5 -12.25 4.47 -6.98
CA LEU A 5 -11.85 3.19 -6.38
C LEU A 5 -10.78 3.33 -5.29
N LEU A 6 -10.36 4.55 -4.95
CA LEU A 6 -9.22 4.80 -4.05
C LEU A 6 -9.58 5.73 -2.89
N GLY A 7 -10.87 5.89 -2.58
CA GLY A 7 -11.34 6.72 -1.46
C GLY A 7 -11.53 5.92 -0.18
N SER A 8 -10.46 5.66 0.58
CA SER A 8 -10.42 5.67 2.07
C SER A 8 -9.17 4.94 2.63
N CYS A 9 -8.17 5.73 3.02
CA CYS A 9 -7.44 5.63 4.31
C CYS A 9 -7.95 4.57 5.34
N LYS A 10 -7.22 3.70 6.06
CA LYS A 10 -5.79 3.30 6.29
C LYS A 10 -5.81 2.06 7.23
N PHE A 11 -4.94 1.05 7.08
CA PHE A 11 -4.29 0.19 8.12
C PHE A 11 -3.60 -0.97 7.38
N PHE A 12 -2.27 -1.02 7.38
CA PHE A 12 -1.47 -2.09 6.73
C PHE A 12 -0.27 -2.44 7.57
N ILE A 13 -0.11 -3.72 7.85
CA ILE A 13 0.96 -4.28 8.66
C ILE A 13 2.11 -4.62 7.75
N ILE A 14 3.29 -4.04 7.99
CA ILE A 14 4.55 -4.54 7.46
C ILE A 14 5.50 -4.79 8.64
N SER A 15 6.21 -5.91 8.61
CA SER A 15 7.19 -6.29 9.64
C SER A 15 8.30 -5.24 9.76
N GLY A 16 8.64 -4.82 10.99
CA GLY A 16 9.66 -3.80 11.27
C GLY A 16 10.37 -3.98 12.63
N ASN A 17 11.55 -3.37 12.77
CA ASN A 17 12.48 -3.51 13.91
C ASN A 17 12.14 -2.61 15.13
N THR A 18 12.66 -2.95 16.32
CA THR A 18 12.25 -2.47 17.66
C THR A 18 12.81 -1.13 18.16
N ASP A 19 13.74 -0.45 17.47
CA ASP A 19 14.36 0.80 17.96
C ASP A 19 13.67 2.09 17.49
N LYS A 20 13.21 2.98 18.39
CA LYS A 20 12.27 4.10 18.12
C LYS A 20 12.63 5.08 16.98
N LYS A 21 13.88 5.56 16.88
CA LYS A 21 14.31 6.55 15.86
C LYS A 21 14.67 5.88 14.53
N VAL A 22 15.24 4.67 14.63
CA VAL A 22 15.53 3.75 13.54
C VAL A 22 14.22 3.30 12.88
N ARG A 23 13.19 2.98 13.68
CA ARG A 23 11.83 2.56 13.29
C ARG A 23 11.12 3.53 12.36
N LEU A 24 11.25 4.86 12.53
CA LEU A 24 10.56 5.79 11.63
C LEU A 24 11.19 5.84 10.24
N MET A 25 12.51 5.83 10.15
CA MET A 25 13.20 5.74 8.85
C MET A 25 12.99 4.36 8.23
N ASP A 26 13.03 3.31 9.03
CA ASP A 26 12.79 1.93 8.60
C ASP A 26 11.36 1.73 8.11
N ASN A 27 10.33 2.18 8.85
CA ASN A 27 8.93 2.01 8.44
C ASN A 27 8.64 2.68 7.10
N LYS A 28 9.22 3.87 6.88
CA LYS A 28 9.12 4.56 5.59
C LYS A 28 9.83 3.79 4.48
N ALA A 29 11.02 3.26 4.74
CA ALA A 29 11.77 2.45 3.79
C ALA A 29 11.02 1.16 3.43
N ILE A 30 10.46 0.49 4.44
CA ILE A 30 9.65 -0.71 4.32
C ILE A 30 8.43 -0.45 3.41
N VAL A 31 7.66 0.62 3.67
CA VAL A 31 6.51 0.99 2.82
C VAL A 31 6.98 1.41 1.42
N THR A 32 8.09 2.12 1.30
CA THR A 32 8.65 2.49 -0.01
C THR A 32 8.98 1.26 -0.83
N LYS A 33 9.65 0.27 -0.23
CA LYS A 33 10.02 -0.98 -0.88
C LYS A 33 8.78 -1.78 -1.28
N PHE A 34 7.76 -1.82 -0.43
CA PHE A 34 6.46 -2.42 -0.77
C PHE A 34 5.83 -1.78 -2.02
N TYR A 35 5.84 -0.44 -2.12
CA TYR A 35 5.35 0.25 -3.32
C TYR A 35 6.18 -0.07 -4.57
N GLN A 36 7.50 -0.10 -4.44
CA GLN A 36 8.40 -0.42 -5.55
C GLN A 36 8.20 -1.85 -6.07
N GLU A 37 8.19 -2.84 -5.19
CA GLU A 37 8.09 -4.24 -5.58
C GLU A 37 6.67 -4.60 -6.01
N VAL A 38 5.65 -4.24 -5.22
CA VAL A 38 4.28 -4.72 -5.44
C VAL A 38 3.50 -3.85 -6.41
N PHE A 39 3.52 -2.53 -6.23
CA PHE A 39 2.68 -1.63 -7.03
C PHE A 39 3.35 -1.19 -8.34
N GLN A 40 4.67 -1.02 -8.36
CA GLN A 40 5.40 -0.56 -9.54
C GLN A 40 5.96 -1.73 -10.36
N ALA A 41 6.63 -2.70 -9.73
CA ALA A 41 7.18 -3.87 -10.43
C ALA A 41 6.17 -5.02 -10.61
N GLY A 42 5.07 -5.04 -9.85
CA GLY A 42 4.08 -6.12 -9.89
C GLY A 42 4.59 -7.44 -9.32
N ASP A 43 5.69 -7.43 -8.55
CA ASP A 43 6.27 -8.60 -7.93
C ASP A 43 5.54 -8.94 -6.62
N LEU A 44 4.85 -10.09 -6.62
CA LEU A 44 4.11 -10.60 -5.45
C LEU A 44 4.83 -11.76 -4.75
N SER A 45 6.05 -12.11 -5.17
CA SER A 45 6.82 -13.24 -4.63
C SER A 45 7.20 -13.03 -3.16
N HIS A 46 7.47 -11.78 -2.77
CA HIS A 46 7.83 -11.39 -1.40
C HIS A 46 6.64 -10.84 -0.60
N LEU A 47 5.40 -11.05 -1.05
CA LEU A 47 4.24 -10.43 -0.39
C LEU A 47 4.11 -10.85 1.10
N ASP A 48 4.57 -12.06 1.45
CA ASP A 48 4.55 -12.56 2.82
C ASP A 48 5.51 -11.81 3.76
N THR A 49 6.54 -11.13 3.23
CA THR A 49 7.39 -10.23 4.03
C THR A 49 6.71 -8.91 4.33
N TYR A 50 5.73 -8.54 3.49
CA TYR A 50 5.06 -7.26 3.58
C TYR A 50 3.76 -7.29 4.34
N MET A 51 3.05 -8.43 4.42
CA MET A 51 1.72 -8.46 5.02
C MET A 51 1.41 -9.78 5.72
N ARG A 52 0.65 -9.67 6.81
CA ARG A 52 0.09 -10.83 7.52
C ARG A 52 -1.10 -11.42 6.78
N ASP A 53 -1.38 -12.69 7.04
CA ASP A 53 -2.54 -13.38 6.47
C ASP A 53 -3.86 -12.74 6.90
N ASP A 54 -3.93 -12.28 8.14
CA ASP A 54 -5.06 -11.60 8.76
C ASP A 54 -5.07 -10.07 8.56
N TYR A 55 -4.43 -9.59 7.48
CA TYR A 55 -4.49 -8.19 7.04
C TYR A 55 -5.95 -7.70 6.97
N LEU A 56 -6.26 -6.56 7.60
CA LEU A 56 -7.59 -5.96 7.57
C LEU A 56 -7.59 -4.79 6.59
N GLN A 57 -8.51 -4.81 5.62
CA GLN A 57 -8.69 -3.72 4.66
C GLN A 57 -9.99 -2.99 4.95
N HIS A 58 -9.93 -1.66 5.04
CA HIS A 58 -11.11 -0.86 5.35
C HIS A 58 -12.01 -0.58 4.14
N ASN A 59 -11.54 -0.86 2.93
CA ASN A 59 -12.38 -0.75 1.74
C ASN A 59 -13.41 -1.91 1.71
N PRO A 60 -14.72 -1.65 1.92
CA PRO A 60 -15.73 -2.71 2.01
C PRO A 60 -15.94 -3.45 0.68
N THR A 61 -15.41 -2.92 -0.43
CA THR A 61 -15.47 -3.56 -1.76
C THR A 61 -14.31 -4.52 -2.02
N VAL A 62 -13.31 -4.57 -1.14
CA VAL A 62 -12.16 -5.47 -1.22
C VAL A 62 -12.25 -6.45 -0.05
N LYS A 63 -12.09 -7.74 -0.33
CA LYS A 63 -12.08 -8.75 0.72
C LYS A 63 -10.91 -8.52 1.69
N ASP A 64 -11.14 -8.83 2.96
CA ASP A 64 -10.09 -8.87 3.96
C ASP A 64 -9.04 -9.97 3.68
N GLY A 65 -7.94 -9.87 4.41
CA GLY A 65 -6.83 -10.80 4.42
C GLY A 65 -5.89 -10.64 3.25
N LYS A 66 -4.71 -11.25 3.36
CA LYS A 66 -3.70 -11.30 2.29
C LYS A 66 -4.26 -11.87 0.99
N LYS A 67 -5.15 -12.86 1.09
CA LYS A 67 -5.84 -13.44 -0.07
C LYS A 67 -6.69 -12.40 -0.79
N GLY A 68 -7.49 -11.62 -0.06
CA GLY A 68 -8.29 -10.53 -0.63
C GLY A 68 -7.43 -9.46 -1.28
N PHE A 69 -6.29 -9.12 -0.66
CA PHE A 69 -5.31 -8.22 -1.28
C PHE A 69 -4.73 -8.80 -2.58
N ARG A 70 -4.34 -10.08 -2.62
CA ARG A 70 -3.81 -10.73 -3.84
C ARG A 70 -4.83 -10.67 -4.98
N GLU A 71 -6.12 -10.90 -4.69
CA GLU A 71 -7.20 -10.77 -5.66
C GLU A 71 -7.30 -9.32 -6.20
N PHE A 72 -7.29 -8.33 -5.30
CA PHE A 72 -7.34 -6.91 -5.68
C PHE A 72 -6.13 -6.48 -6.52
N ILE A 73 -4.91 -6.73 -6.05
CA ILE A 73 -3.69 -6.21 -6.70
C ILE A 73 -3.50 -6.81 -8.10
N THR A 74 -3.87 -8.08 -8.29
CA THR A 74 -3.82 -8.73 -9.60
C THR A 74 -4.77 -8.05 -10.61
N GLY A 75 -5.97 -7.67 -10.17
CA GLY A 75 -6.89 -6.88 -11.00
C GLY A 75 -6.38 -5.46 -11.24
N PHE A 76 -5.83 -4.84 -10.20
CA PHE A 76 -5.28 -3.48 -10.27
C PHE A 76 -4.15 -3.36 -11.29
N LEU A 77 -3.19 -4.29 -11.28
CA LEU A 77 -2.03 -4.28 -12.19
C LEU A 77 -2.45 -4.43 -13.67
N LYS A 78 -3.56 -5.12 -13.96
CA LYS A 78 -4.11 -5.21 -15.34
C LYS A 78 -4.58 -3.86 -15.89
N MET A 79 -4.88 -2.90 -15.02
CA MET A 79 -5.22 -1.53 -15.43
C MET A 79 -3.97 -0.70 -15.81
N GLN A 80 -2.78 -1.31 -15.76
CA GLN A 80 -1.48 -0.69 -16.06
C GLN A 80 -1.29 0.64 -15.30
N PRO A 81 -1.34 0.59 -13.95
CA PRO A 81 -1.23 1.77 -13.13
C PRO A 81 0.21 2.28 -13.11
N THR A 82 0.40 3.57 -13.28
CA THR A 82 1.65 4.28 -12.98
C THR A 82 1.51 4.96 -11.63
N ILE A 83 2.35 4.59 -10.67
CA ILE A 83 2.31 5.10 -9.28
C ILE A 83 3.50 6.02 -9.01
N GLU A 84 3.20 7.25 -8.61
CA GLU A 84 4.18 8.27 -8.22
C GLU A 84 3.91 8.72 -6.78
N ILE A 85 4.83 8.41 -5.86
CA ILE A 85 4.74 8.85 -4.47
C ILE A 85 5.05 10.35 -4.41
N ILE A 86 4.07 11.14 -3.99
CA ILE A 86 4.17 12.60 -3.83
C ILE A 86 4.76 12.92 -2.46
N ASN A 87 4.28 12.26 -1.42
CA ASN A 87 4.74 12.46 -0.05
C ASN A 87 4.62 11.18 0.76
N LEU A 88 5.52 10.99 1.71
CA LEU A 88 5.53 9.88 2.63
C LEU A 88 5.95 10.37 4.02
N SER A 89 5.00 10.38 4.96
CA SER A 89 5.23 10.76 6.35
C SER A 89 5.04 9.56 7.28
N ALA A 90 5.63 9.61 8.47
CA ALA A 90 5.48 8.56 9.46
C ALA A 90 5.30 9.17 10.85
N ASP A 91 4.46 8.51 11.64
CA ASP A 91 4.21 8.84 13.04
C ASP A 91 4.05 7.53 13.82
N HIS A 92 4.90 7.31 14.84
CA HIS A 92 5.00 6.05 15.57
C HIS A 92 5.12 4.82 14.65
N ASN A 93 4.09 3.99 14.60
CA ASN A 93 4.01 2.81 13.75
C ASN A 93 3.09 3.01 12.55
N MET A 94 2.67 4.24 12.29
CA MET A 94 1.86 4.63 11.14
C MET A 94 2.74 5.24 10.06
N VAL A 95 2.47 4.91 8.80
CA VAL A 95 3.09 5.56 7.63
C VAL A 95 2.00 6.01 6.69
N TYR A 96 2.01 7.28 6.31
CA TYR A 96 1.02 7.92 5.46
C TYR A 96 1.65 8.16 4.09
N VAL A 97 1.11 7.55 3.04
CA VAL A 97 1.57 7.69 1.66
C VAL A 97 0.54 8.49 0.88
N PHE A 98 0.98 9.60 0.31
CA PHE A 98 0.22 10.36 -0.68
C PHE A 98 0.84 10.12 -2.05
N PHE A 99 0.07 9.56 -2.99
CA PHE A 99 0.57 9.22 -4.32
C PHE A 99 -0.44 9.58 -5.42
N LYS A 100 0.08 9.79 -6.62
CA LYS A 100 -0.68 9.90 -7.86
C LYS A 100 -0.69 8.54 -8.55
N CYS A 101 -1.86 8.10 -8.98
CA CYS A 101 -2.06 6.94 -9.81
C CYS A 101 -2.61 7.38 -11.17
N THR A 102 -1.90 7.06 -12.24
CA THR A 102 -2.36 7.28 -13.62
C THR A 102 -2.59 5.93 -14.26
N LEU A 103 -3.80 5.67 -14.75
CA LEU A 103 -4.14 4.44 -15.46
C LEU A 103 -3.86 4.59 -16.97
N ALA A 104 -3.74 3.47 -17.69
CA ALA A 104 -3.48 3.49 -19.13
C ALA A 104 -4.53 4.22 -19.97
N ASN A 105 -5.77 4.35 -19.47
CA ASN A 105 -6.82 5.13 -20.12
C ASN A 105 -6.71 6.66 -19.85
N GLY A 106 -5.64 7.11 -19.21
CA GLY A 106 -5.41 8.51 -18.87
C GLY A 106 -6.13 8.99 -17.61
N HIS A 107 -6.92 8.15 -16.94
CA HIS A 107 -7.57 8.53 -15.69
C HIS A 107 -6.52 8.70 -14.58
N VAL A 108 -6.52 9.88 -13.96
CA VAL A 108 -5.62 10.23 -12.85
C VAL A 108 -6.39 10.30 -11.54
N ASN A 109 -5.90 9.61 -10.51
CA ASN A 109 -6.39 9.70 -9.14
C ASN A 109 -5.24 10.08 -8.20
N LYS A 110 -5.52 10.87 -7.17
CA LYS A 110 -4.59 11.14 -6.07
C LYS A 110 -5.14 10.52 -4.80
N VAL A 111 -4.29 9.79 -4.09
CA VAL A 111 -4.71 8.90 -3.02
C VAL A 111 -3.84 9.12 -1.80
N CYS A 112 -4.46 9.23 -0.63
CA CYS A 112 -3.78 9.13 0.65
C CYS A 112 -4.13 7.79 1.30
N ILE A 113 -3.12 6.99 1.65
CA ILE A 113 -3.26 5.71 2.35
C ILE A 113 -2.37 5.76 3.60
N ALA A 114 -2.73 5.11 4.71
CA ALA A 114 -1.74 4.75 5.72
C ALA A 114 -1.72 3.28 6.00
N TYR A 115 -0.55 2.94 6.46
CA TYR A 115 -0.07 1.67 6.88
C TYR A 115 0.13 1.77 8.39
N LYS A 116 -0.25 0.73 9.13
CA LYS A 116 0.08 0.54 10.55
C LYS A 116 0.97 -0.68 10.64
N LEU A 117 2.26 -0.45 10.76
CA LEU A 117 3.22 -1.52 10.85
C LEU A 117 3.12 -2.15 12.24
N VAL A 118 3.05 -3.48 12.27
CA VAL A 118 3.16 -4.27 13.49
C VAL A 118 4.18 -5.38 13.25
N ASN A 119 4.72 -5.90 14.34
CA ASN A 119 5.68 -6.98 14.32
C ASN A 119 4.96 -8.33 14.19
#